data_AF-A0A1I4XS83-F1
#
_entry.id   AF-A0A1I4XS83-F1
#
_cell.length_a   1.000
_cell.length_b   1.000
_cell.length_c   1.000
_cell.angle_alpha   90.00
_cell.angle_beta   90.00
_cell.angle_gamma   90.00
#
_symmetry.space_group_name_H-M   'P 1'
#
loop_
_entity.id
_entity.type
_entity.pdbx_description
1 polymer ?
#
loop_
_entity_poly.entity_id
_entity_poly.type
_entity_poly.pdbx_seq_one_letter_code
_entity_poly.pdbx_strand_id
1 'polypeptide(L)'
;MKTKNILLCVSSLFYIMSCNQIKEKIGGGSSENIISENTQLNCDYNNLSNQFNVKFVINKDPKKATTGVDYAVQILDKNNKVLKTIVSQPSISTDELDKYKICDQVKSLATKYNLAKNFDIESFDGNVVVGDFNFDGKDDFAVYNRKQDNKAYYNYYLQDASGEFKIDIFLSDDTDYFSKKYDVNGKTIVIQDKSAIKKYAYNNGSWTMKEEVNDPFPGSPEKGIISNFDRKSQVFISLYDSNFIKVGKVEFNTWENSVSTNNRFLNVNEIYNSNSRVSSLIYKSKNGLFLQLDVPGNYYINSLELKKNNFKPESFIDYFVNHEMYISPNGIVMNVRKSPSSKSELIGQIHPDIGNYYVVFTGNKKGQWAEVSEIIFPESDYYILNYTTGWIKIIGDNGYPNFNFSN
;
A
#
# COMPACT_ATOMS: atom_id res chain seq x y z
N MET A 1 -48.11 31.71 -25.50
CA MET A 1 -47.13 31.89 -24.40
C MET A 1 -46.74 30.49 -23.90
N LYS A 2 -45.44 30.16 -24.01
CA LYS A 2 -44.73 28.99 -23.45
C LYS A 2 -45.04 27.59 -23.99
N THR A 3 -44.25 27.26 -25.02
CA THR A 3 -43.63 25.97 -25.38
C THR A 3 -43.38 25.00 -24.21
N LYS A 4 -43.82 23.75 -24.37
CA LYS A 4 -43.28 22.56 -23.67
C LYS A 4 -42.46 21.77 -24.67
N ASN A 5 -41.13 21.82 -24.55
CA ASN A 5 -40.22 20.93 -25.25
C ASN A 5 -40.24 19.57 -24.55
N ILE A 6 -40.61 18.54 -25.31
CA ILE A 6 -40.33 17.14 -25.04
C ILE A 6 -38.90 16.90 -25.50
N LEU A 7 -38.02 16.45 -24.59
CA LEU A 7 -36.73 15.89 -24.97
C LEU A 7 -36.57 14.53 -24.30
N LEU A 8 -36.56 13.50 -25.14
CA LEU A 8 -36.18 12.14 -24.80
C LEU A 8 -34.75 12.15 -24.25
N CYS A 9 -34.53 11.59 -23.06
CA CYS A 9 -33.21 11.11 -22.67
C CYS A 9 -33.20 9.57 -22.70
N VAL A 10 -32.40 9.08 -23.63
CA VAL A 10 -32.08 7.68 -23.89
C VAL A 10 -31.38 7.07 -22.68
N SER A 11 -31.84 5.89 -22.30
CA SER A 11 -31.25 5.01 -21.30
C SER A 11 -29.78 4.72 -21.61
N SER A 12 -28.89 5.14 -20.73
CA SER A 12 -27.51 4.65 -20.67
C SER A 12 -27.29 4.05 -19.29
N LEU A 13 -27.27 2.71 -19.24
CA LEU A 13 -26.79 1.95 -18.08
C LEU A 13 -25.34 2.37 -17.81
N PHE A 14 -25.11 3.16 -16.78
CA PHE A 14 -23.83 3.20 -16.09
C PHE A 14 -24.06 2.73 -14.66
N TYR A 15 -23.44 1.60 -14.33
CA TYR A 15 -23.31 1.04 -13.00
C TYR A 15 -22.53 2.04 -12.13
N ILE A 16 -23.25 2.98 -11.51
CA ILE A 16 -22.74 3.69 -10.34
C ILE A 16 -23.06 2.77 -9.17
N MET A 17 -22.07 1.98 -8.73
CA MET A 17 -22.09 1.41 -7.39
C MET A 17 -22.25 2.58 -6.42
N SER A 18 -23.48 2.75 -5.94
CA SER A 18 -23.88 3.86 -5.10
C SER A 18 -23.17 3.76 -3.75
N CYS A 19 -22.35 4.77 -3.46
CA CYS A 19 -22.26 5.49 -2.20
C CYS A 19 -22.88 4.73 -1.01
N ASN A 20 -22.02 4.12 -0.16
CA ASN A 20 -22.42 3.77 1.20
C ASN A 20 -22.78 5.08 1.92
N GLN A 21 -24.05 5.45 1.87
CA GLN A 21 -24.56 6.50 2.72
C GLN A 21 -24.28 6.09 4.16
N ILE A 22 -23.46 6.87 4.85
CA ILE A 22 -23.40 6.91 6.31
C ILE A 22 -24.82 7.29 6.75
N LYS A 23 -25.68 6.30 6.93
CA LYS A 23 -26.95 6.49 7.61
C LYS A 23 -26.60 6.65 9.07
N GLU A 24 -26.55 7.90 9.48
CA GLU A 24 -26.84 8.30 10.84
C GLU A 24 -28.13 7.58 11.27
N LYS A 25 -28.00 6.48 12.02
CA LYS A 25 -29.00 6.21 13.04
C LYS A 25 -28.73 7.28 14.09
N ILE A 26 -29.34 8.45 13.90
CA ILE A 26 -29.47 9.45 14.96
C ILE A 26 -30.34 8.82 16.04
N GLY A 27 -29.74 7.97 16.86
CA GLY A 27 -30.15 7.77 18.23
C GLY A 27 -29.68 8.98 19.01
N GLY A 28 -30.23 10.15 18.71
CA GLY A 28 -30.18 11.34 19.56
C GLY A 28 -31.06 11.07 20.78
N GLY A 29 -30.66 10.10 21.58
CA GLY A 29 -31.26 9.78 22.86
C GLY A 29 -30.28 10.17 23.93
N SER A 30 -30.71 11.02 24.84
CA SER A 30 -30.09 11.27 26.13
C SER A 30 -30.15 10.02 27.02
N SER A 31 -29.65 8.87 26.56
CA SER A 31 -29.58 7.68 27.39
C SER A 31 -28.36 7.82 28.30
N GLU A 32 -28.59 8.34 29.50
CA GLU A 32 -27.59 8.33 30.59
C GLU A 32 -27.09 6.90 30.84
N ASN A 33 -27.90 5.88 30.54
CA ASN A 33 -27.55 4.49 30.75
C ASN A 33 -27.21 3.76 29.44
N ILE A 34 -25.92 3.52 29.20
CA ILE A 34 -25.38 2.70 28.10
C ILE A 34 -25.07 1.26 28.51
N ILE A 35 -25.24 0.93 29.80
CA ILE A 35 -25.03 -0.40 30.36
C ILE A 35 -26.36 -1.16 30.28
N SER A 36 -26.29 -2.43 29.88
CA SER A 36 -27.43 -3.33 29.74
C SER A 36 -27.12 -4.69 30.36
N GLU A 37 -28.15 -5.53 30.50
CA GLU A 37 -27.97 -6.93 30.93
C GLU A 37 -27.04 -7.74 30.02
N ASN A 38 -26.82 -7.29 28.77
CA ASN A 38 -25.93 -7.94 27.82
C ASN A 38 -24.58 -7.24 27.64
N THR A 39 -24.23 -6.33 28.55
CA THR A 39 -22.91 -5.69 28.57
C THR A 39 -21.81 -6.75 28.76
N GLN A 40 -20.85 -6.75 27.85
CA GLN A 40 -19.73 -7.68 27.86
C GLN A 40 -18.44 -7.03 28.36
N LEU A 41 -18.32 -5.72 28.21
CA LEU A 41 -17.18 -4.93 28.68
C LEU A 41 -17.70 -3.57 29.12
N ASN A 42 -17.21 -3.08 30.26
CA ASN A 42 -17.45 -1.73 30.74
C ASN A 42 -16.13 -1.17 31.28
N CYS A 43 -15.67 -0.08 30.70
CA CYS A 43 -14.40 0.56 31.05
C CYS A 43 -14.61 2.06 31.24
N ASP A 44 -14.11 2.58 32.36
CA ASP A 44 -14.13 4.00 32.67
C ASP A 44 -12.69 4.52 32.60
N TYR A 45 -12.47 5.58 31.82
CA TYR A 45 -11.17 6.20 31.61
C TYR A 45 -11.20 7.68 31.98
N ASN A 46 -10.42 8.05 32.99
CA ASN A 46 -10.26 9.43 33.44
C ASN A 46 -8.92 10.06 33.00
N ASN A 47 -8.07 9.26 32.35
CA ASN A 47 -6.70 9.59 31.99
C ASN A 47 -6.44 9.68 30.49
N LEU A 48 -7.46 9.53 29.63
CA LEU A 48 -7.28 9.64 28.16
C LEU A 48 -7.29 11.09 27.66
N SER A 49 -7.88 12.02 28.39
CA SER A 49 -7.91 13.46 28.08
C SER A 49 -7.76 14.24 29.38
N ASN A 50 -7.22 15.45 29.31
CA ASN A 50 -7.27 16.40 30.44
C ASN A 50 -8.58 17.22 30.45
N GLN A 51 -9.35 17.15 29.37
CA GLN A 51 -10.54 17.97 29.10
C GLN A 51 -11.85 17.22 29.41
N PHE A 52 -11.87 15.90 29.18
CA PHE A 52 -13.04 15.05 29.44
C PHE A 52 -12.65 13.66 29.97
N ASN A 53 -13.65 12.92 30.43
CA ASN A 53 -13.57 11.50 30.75
C ASN A 53 -14.24 10.69 29.63
N VAL A 54 -13.83 9.44 29.47
CA VAL A 54 -14.37 8.53 28.46
C VAL A 54 -14.89 7.29 29.17
N LYS A 55 -16.11 6.87 28.84
CA LYS A 55 -16.64 5.58 29.20
C LYS A 55 -16.89 4.76 27.95
N PHE A 56 -16.39 3.54 27.92
CA PHE A 56 -16.49 2.63 26.80
C PHE A 56 -17.20 1.34 27.22
N VAL A 57 -18.21 0.96 26.47
CA VAL A 57 -19.03 -0.22 26.74
C VAL A 57 -19.19 -1.04 25.47
N ILE A 58 -19.06 -2.34 25.58
CA ILE A 58 -19.43 -3.29 24.52
C ILE A 58 -20.70 -4.01 24.95
N ASN A 59 -21.76 -3.86 24.17
CA ASN A 59 -23.02 -4.57 24.35
C ASN A 59 -23.19 -5.61 23.24
N LYS A 60 -23.69 -6.80 23.57
CA LYS A 60 -24.00 -7.85 22.59
C LYS A 60 -25.51 -8.08 22.54
N ASP A 61 -26.16 -7.85 21.41
CA ASP A 61 -27.60 -8.10 21.28
C ASP A 61 -27.87 -9.58 20.93
N PRO A 62 -28.51 -10.36 21.82
CA PRO A 62 -28.80 -11.77 21.57
C PRO A 62 -29.91 -12.00 20.54
N LYS A 63 -30.69 -10.97 20.14
CA LYS A 63 -31.86 -11.10 19.26
C LYS A 63 -31.60 -10.78 17.78
N LYS A 64 -30.43 -10.24 17.42
CA LYS A 64 -30.05 -9.99 16.02
C LYS A 64 -29.54 -11.30 15.38
N ALA A 65 -30.19 -11.73 14.29
CA ALA A 65 -29.95 -13.00 13.58
C ALA A 65 -28.49 -13.26 13.17
N THR A 66 -27.71 -12.18 13.05
CA THR A 66 -26.25 -12.17 13.00
C THR A 66 -25.73 -11.20 14.07
N THR A 67 -25.34 -11.70 15.24
CA THR A 67 -24.13 -11.23 15.96
C THR A 67 -23.98 -9.71 16.15
N GLY A 68 -25.03 -9.00 16.56
CA GLY A 68 -24.99 -7.54 16.67
C GLY A 68 -24.24 -7.05 17.91
N VAL A 69 -22.99 -6.65 17.73
CA VAL A 69 -22.17 -6.01 18.76
C VAL A 69 -22.28 -4.49 18.61
N ASP A 70 -22.62 -3.82 19.71
CA ASP A 70 -22.72 -2.36 19.79
C ASP A 70 -21.59 -1.83 20.68
N TYR A 71 -20.76 -0.94 20.14
CA TYR A 71 -19.77 -0.19 20.90
C TYR A 71 -20.39 1.13 21.32
N ALA A 72 -20.62 1.32 22.62
CA ALA A 72 -21.11 2.57 23.17
C ALA A 72 -19.96 3.36 23.79
N VAL A 73 -19.82 4.62 23.40
CA VAL A 73 -18.85 5.56 23.95
C VAL A 73 -19.58 6.75 24.54
N GLN A 74 -19.33 7.01 25.82
CA GLN A 74 -19.78 8.22 26.49
C GLN A 74 -18.59 9.13 26.72
N ILE A 75 -18.71 10.38 26.28
CA ILE A 75 -17.82 11.46 26.66
C ILE A 75 -18.48 12.21 27.79
N LEU A 76 -17.76 12.38 28.90
CA LEU A 76 -18.25 13.06 30.09
C LEU A 76 -17.34 14.22 30.43
N ASP A 77 -17.86 15.29 31.03
CA ASP A 77 -16.99 16.30 31.62
C ASP A 77 -16.20 15.71 32.80
N LYS A 78 -15.26 16.47 33.34
CA LYS A 78 -14.45 16.03 34.50
C LYS A 78 -15.25 15.80 35.78
N ASN A 79 -16.52 16.24 35.84
CA ASN A 79 -17.45 15.97 36.93
C ASN A 79 -18.40 14.78 36.61
N ASN A 80 -18.13 14.03 35.53
CA ASN A 80 -18.92 12.89 35.04
C ASN A 80 -20.33 13.25 34.52
N LYS A 81 -20.57 14.49 34.12
CA LYS A 81 -21.77 14.84 33.36
C LYS A 81 -21.61 14.39 31.92
N VAL A 82 -22.58 13.63 31.39
CA VAL A 82 -22.55 13.17 29.98
C VAL A 82 -22.63 14.37 29.03
N LEU A 83 -21.64 14.50 28.16
CA LEU A 83 -21.56 15.49 27.08
C LEU A 83 -22.01 14.90 25.74
N LYS A 84 -21.64 13.64 25.47
CA LYS A 84 -22.00 12.93 24.24
C LYS A 84 -22.11 11.43 24.50
N THR A 85 -23.06 10.79 23.84
CA THR A 85 -23.14 9.33 23.71
C THR A 85 -23.11 8.97 22.23
N ILE A 86 -22.27 8.01 21.87
CA ILE A 86 -22.20 7.42 20.54
C ILE A 86 -22.40 5.93 20.66
N VAL A 87 -23.20 5.37 19.75
CA VAL A 87 -23.35 3.93 19.58
C VAL A 87 -22.91 3.59 18.17
N SER A 88 -21.79 2.88 18.05
CA SER A 88 -21.24 2.38 16.80
C SER A 88 -21.52 0.89 16.67
N GLN A 89 -21.73 0.42 15.44
CA GLN A 89 -21.96 -1.00 15.12
C GLN A 89 -20.81 -1.50 14.25
N PRO A 90 -19.72 -1.98 14.86
CA PRO A 90 -18.59 -2.35 14.06
C PRO A 90 -18.81 -3.63 13.24
N SER A 91 -18.28 -3.65 12.02
CA SER A 91 -18.28 -4.86 11.18
C SER A 91 -17.21 -5.84 11.64
N ILE A 92 -17.47 -6.54 12.74
CA ILE A 92 -16.65 -7.63 13.28
C ILE A 92 -17.49 -8.90 13.43
N SER A 93 -16.90 -10.07 13.23
CA SER A 93 -17.57 -11.34 13.55
C SER A 93 -17.60 -11.54 15.07
N THR A 94 -18.61 -12.23 15.60
CA THR A 94 -18.64 -12.55 17.04
C THR A 94 -17.47 -13.40 17.49
N ASP A 95 -16.91 -14.22 16.62
CA ASP A 95 -15.79 -15.10 16.97
C ASP A 95 -14.50 -14.28 17.16
N GLU A 96 -14.44 -13.06 16.60
CA GLU A 96 -13.36 -12.11 16.85
C GLU A 96 -13.62 -11.17 18.02
N LEU A 97 -14.83 -11.18 18.59
CA LEU A 97 -15.25 -10.22 19.60
C LEU A 97 -14.34 -10.21 20.85
N ASP A 98 -13.89 -11.39 21.30
CA ASP A 98 -13.05 -11.48 22.50
C ASP A 98 -11.67 -10.82 22.31
N LYS A 99 -11.24 -10.59 21.04
CA LYS A 99 -10.02 -9.81 20.74
C LYS A 99 -10.15 -8.33 21.09
N TYR A 100 -11.38 -7.81 21.17
CA TYR A 100 -11.67 -6.39 21.37
C TYR A 100 -12.19 -6.07 22.78
N LYS A 101 -12.58 -7.08 23.58
CA LYS A 101 -13.13 -6.90 24.93
C LYS A 101 -12.06 -6.64 26.00
N ILE A 102 -11.15 -5.69 25.77
CA ILE A 102 -10.03 -5.41 26.66
C ILE A 102 -9.99 -3.90 26.96
N CYS A 103 -10.13 -3.52 28.23
CA CYS A 103 -10.12 -2.09 28.61
C CYS A 103 -8.80 -1.39 28.29
N ASP A 104 -7.69 -2.12 28.30
CA ASP A 104 -6.38 -1.54 28.04
C ASP A 104 -6.07 -1.36 26.53
N GLN A 105 -7.00 -1.73 25.64
CA GLN A 105 -6.94 -1.45 24.21
C GLN A 105 -7.47 -0.04 23.90
N VAL A 106 -6.79 0.97 24.42
CA VAL A 106 -7.05 2.38 24.15
C VAL A 106 -5.73 3.12 24.02
N LYS A 107 -5.73 4.22 23.26
CA LYS A 107 -4.57 5.12 23.12
C LYS A 107 -4.97 6.57 23.38
N SER A 108 -4.04 7.35 23.91
CA SER A 108 -4.20 8.80 23.99
C SER A 108 -2.94 9.51 23.52
N LEU A 109 -3.08 10.25 22.44
CA LEU A 109 -2.10 11.22 21.97
C LEU A 109 -2.06 12.44 22.91
N ALA A 110 -3.21 12.84 23.46
CA ALA A 110 -3.35 13.97 24.36
C ALA A 110 -2.54 13.81 25.66
N THR A 111 -2.55 12.62 26.25
CA THR A 111 -1.90 12.32 27.55
C THR A 111 -0.71 11.38 27.43
N LYS A 112 -0.39 10.93 26.21
CA LYS A 112 0.64 9.93 25.91
C LYS A 112 0.40 8.55 26.54
N TYR A 113 -0.86 8.23 26.84
CA TYR A 113 -1.25 6.92 27.38
C TYR A 113 -1.20 5.84 26.29
N ASN A 114 -0.58 4.70 26.60
CA ASN A 114 -0.49 3.51 25.74
C ASN A 114 0.14 3.69 24.35
N LEU A 115 0.88 4.78 24.08
CA LEU A 115 1.46 5.05 22.75
C LEU A 115 2.42 3.97 22.25
N ALA A 116 3.18 3.34 23.16
CA ALA A 116 4.14 2.29 22.80
C ALA A 116 3.50 0.90 22.67
N LYS A 117 2.19 0.74 22.96
CA LYS A 117 1.53 -0.55 22.83
C LYS A 117 1.19 -0.83 21.37
N ASN A 118 1.59 -2.02 20.94
CA ASN A 118 1.16 -2.61 19.69
C ASN A 118 0.10 -3.66 19.99
N PHE A 119 -0.89 -3.77 19.11
CA PHE A 119 -1.94 -4.76 19.21
C PHE A 119 -1.83 -5.71 18.00
N ASP A 120 -2.37 -6.93 18.13
CA ASP A 120 -2.19 -8.01 17.14
C ASP A 120 -2.93 -7.79 15.79
N ILE A 121 -3.52 -6.62 15.59
CA ILE A 121 -4.27 -6.24 14.39
C ILE A 121 -3.53 -5.08 13.72
N GLU A 122 -3.27 -5.22 12.43
CA GLU A 122 -2.65 -4.16 11.64
C GLU A 122 -3.54 -2.91 11.66
N SER A 123 -2.96 -1.74 11.93
CA SER A 123 -3.64 -0.43 12.00
C SER A 123 -4.57 -0.26 13.20
N PHE A 124 -4.57 -1.21 14.12
CA PHE A 124 -5.36 -1.10 15.32
C PHE A 124 -4.57 -0.35 16.38
N ASP A 125 -5.10 0.81 16.78
CA ASP A 125 -4.62 1.71 17.81
C ASP A 125 -5.49 1.65 19.07
N GLY A 126 -6.50 0.77 19.09
CA GLY A 126 -7.39 0.54 20.22
C GLY A 126 -8.85 0.75 19.85
N ASN A 127 -9.75 0.44 20.79
CA ASN A 127 -11.19 0.66 20.62
C ASN A 127 -11.55 2.14 20.62
N VAL A 128 -10.81 2.94 21.41
CA VAL A 128 -10.93 4.39 21.47
C VAL A 128 -9.54 5.01 21.44
N VAL A 129 -9.39 6.04 20.60
CA VAL A 129 -8.19 6.87 20.53
C VAL A 129 -8.58 8.31 20.83
N VAL A 130 -7.82 8.99 21.68
CA VAL A 130 -8.07 10.40 22.07
C VAL A 130 -6.88 11.28 21.69
N GLY A 131 -7.14 12.46 21.12
CA GLY A 131 -6.11 13.41 20.72
C GLY A 131 -6.70 14.61 19.99
N ASP A 132 -5.90 15.68 19.84
CA ASP A 132 -6.26 16.83 18.99
C ASP A 132 -5.98 16.48 17.51
N PHE A 133 -7.00 16.00 16.80
CA PHE A 133 -6.87 15.51 15.43
C PHE A 133 -6.93 16.64 14.40
N ASN A 134 -7.56 17.77 14.73
CA ASN A 134 -7.73 18.92 13.84
C ASN A 134 -6.82 20.13 14.19
N PHE A 135 -5.97 19.98 15.19
CA PHE A 135 -4.94 20.93 15.64
C PHE A 135 -5.49 22.25 16.18
N ASP A 136 -6.70 22.23 16.73
CA ASP A 136 -7.38 23.40 17.28
C ASP A 136 -7.14 23.62 18.78
N GLY A 137 -6.39 22.70 19.42
CA GLY A 137 -6.06 22.72 20.84
C GLY A 137 -7.08 22.05 21.74
N LYS A 138 -8.17 21.49 21.19
CA LYS A 138 -9.14 20.69 21.93
C LYS A 138 -8.90 19.21 21.69
N ASP A 139 -9.22 18.41 22.70
CA ASP A 139 -9.13 16.96 22.56
C ASP A 139 -10.35 16.47 21.76
N ASP A 140 -10.09 15.63 20.77
CA ASP A 140 -11.08 14.90 19.98
C ASP A 140 -11.02 13.41 20.34
N PHE A 141 -11.86 12.59 19.70
CA PHE A 141 -11.74 11.14 19.82
C PHE A 141 -12.16 10.38 18.56
N ALA A 142 -11.58 9.20 18.40
CA ALA A 142 -11.87 8.26 17.34
C ALA A 142 -12.32 6.92 17.94
N VAL A 143 -13.38 6.34 17.39
CA VAL A 143 -13.93 5.06 17.83
C VAL A 143 -13.75 4.04 16.72
N TYR A 144 -13.26 2.85 17.08
CA TYR A 144 -13.14 1.75 16.15
C TYR A 144 -14.47 1.45 15.45
N ASN A 145 -14.41 1.34 14.13
CA ASN A 145 -15.57 1.12 13.26
C ASN A 145 -15.52 -0.25 12.58
N ARG A 146 -14.45 -0.62 11.88
CA ARG A 146 -14.44 -1.92 11.19
C ARG A 146 -13.05 -2.42 10.91
N LYS A 147 -12.94 -3.70 10.61
CA LYS A 147 -11.74 -4.33 10.04
C LYS A 147 -12.01 -4.69 8.59
N GLN A 148 -11.15 -4.25 7.67
CA GLN A 148 -11.17 -4.65 6.27
C GLN A 148 -9.74 -4.92 5.81
N ASP A 149 -9.49 -6.07 5.17
CA ASP A 149 -8.16 -6.49 4.72
C ASP A 149 -7.07 -6.39 5.81
N ASN A 150 -7.41 -6.88 7.01
CA ASN A 150 -6.61 -6.79 8.25
C ASN A 150 -6.34 -5.39 8.80
N LYS A 151 -6.87 -4.33 8.19
CA LYS A 151 -6.71 -2.94 8.62
C LYS A 151 -7.91 -2.44 9.42
N ALA A 152 -7.67 -1.67 10.47
CA ALA A 152 -8.71 -1.05 11.28
C ALA A 152 -9.10 0.34 10.76
N TYR A 153 -10.41 0.62 10.75
CA TYR A 153 -11.02 1.88 10.35
C TYR A 153 -11.76 2.49 11.53
N TYR A 154 -11.83 3.81 11.59
CA TYR A 154 -12.35 4.55 12.75
C TYR A 154 -13.34 5.63 12.32
N ASN A 155 -14.31 5.91 13.19
CA ASN A 155 -15.14 7.10 13.11
C ASN A 155 -14.53 8.17 14.03
N TYR A 156 -14.21 9.33 13.46
CA TYR A 156 -13.60 10.46 14.16
C TYR A 156 -14.66 11.49 14.54
N TYR A 157 -14.58 11.98 15.77
CA TYR A 157 -15.48 12.98 16.32
C TYR A 157 -14.68 14.18 16.81
N LEU A 158 -14.81 15.30 16.12
CA LEU A 158 -14.11 16.53 16.43
C LEU A 158 -14.94 17.40 17.37
N GLN A 159 -14.28 18.03 18.33
CA GLN A 159 -14.90 18.99 19.24
C GLN A 159 -14.95 20.38 18.61
N ASP A 160 -16.14 20.99 18.57
CA ASP A 160 -16.27 22.37 18.11
C ASP A 160 -16.05 23.39 19.24
N ALA A 161 -16.12 24.68 18.89
CA ALA A 161 -15.93 25.77 19.85
C ALA A 161 -16.94 25.81 21.00
N SER A 162 -18.12 25.18 20.83
CA SER A 162 -19.14 25.08 21.88
C SER A 162 -18.93 23.87 22.80
N GLY A 163 -17.96 23.00 22.47
CA GLY A 163 -17.70 21.75 23.18
C GLY A 163 -18.51 20.56 22.65
N GLU A 164 -19.30 20.75 21.57
CA GLU A 164 -20.07 19.69 20.95
C GLU A 164 -19.17 18.80 20.07
N PHE A 165 -19.39 17.49 20.09
CA PHE A 165 -18.66 16.53 19.26
C PHE A 165 -19.45 16.13 18.02
N LYS A 166 -18.83 16.31 16.84
CA LYS A 166 -19.42 16.05 15.52
C LYS A 166 -18.53 15.10 14.73
N ILE A 167 -19.15 14.17 13.99
CA ILE A 167 -18.39 13.24 13.14
C ILE A 167 -17.68 14.03 12.03
N ASP A 168 -16.39 13.76 11.83
CA ASP A 168 -15.63 14.29 10.70
C ASP A 168 -15.60 13.25 9.58
N ILE A 169 -16.30 13.55 8.50
CA ILE A 169 -16.48 12.64 7.36
C ILE A 169 -15.15 12.40 6.64
N PHE A 170 -14.28 13.41 6.56
CA PHE A 170 -13.00 13.30 5.86
C PHE A 170 -12.05 12.33 6.57
N LEU A 171 -11.94 12.45 7.90
CA LEU A 171 -11.13 11.54 8.71
C LEU A 171 -11.75 10.15 8.82
N SER A 172 -13.08 10.05 8.82
CA SER A 172 -13.84 8.80 8.90
C SER A 172 -14.05 8.10 7.55
N ASP A 173 -13.55 8.67 6.45
CA ASP A 173 -13.63 8.06 5.11
C ASP A 173 -12.87 6.72 5.05
N ASP A 174 -13.18 5.90 4.04
CA ASP A 174 -12.62 4.56 3.77
C ASP A 174 -11.14 4.58 3.33
N THR A 175 -10.44 5.68 3.61
CA THR A 175 -8.98 5.76 3.53
C THR A 175 -8.38 5.22 4.82
N ASP A 176 -7.69 4.09 4.68
CA ASP A 176 -6.99 3.35 5.73
C ASP A 176 -6.36 4.27 6.80
N TYR A 177 -6.64 3.99 8.06
CA TYR A 177 -6.14 4.72 9.22
C TYR A 177 -4.60 4.79 9.22
N PHE A 178 -3.90 3.76 8.73
CA PHE A 178 -2.44 3.78 8.59
C PHE A 178 -1.89 4.66 7.47
N SER A 179 -2.73 5.15 6.57
CA SER A 179 -2.31 6.14 5.60
C SER A 179 -2.11 7.52 6.22
N LYS A 180 -2.67 7.81 7.41
CA LYS A 180 -2.73 9.15 8.02
C LYS A 180 -1.59 9.35 9.03
N LYS A 181 -0.59 10.17 8.69
CA LYS A 181 0.46 10.65 9.61
C LYS A 181 0.14 12.07 10.07
N TYR A 182 0.04 12.27 11.39
CA TYR A 182 -0.23 13.57 12.00
C TYR A 182 1.09 14.34 12.24
N ASP A 183 1.28 15.45 11.53
CA ASP A 183 2.32 16.44 11.79
C ASP A 183 1.74 17.55 12.66
N VAL A 184 1.84 17.36 13.98
CA VAL A 184 1.31 18.28 15.00
C VAL A 184 1.92 19.67 14.88
N ASN A 185 3.22 19.77 14.59
CA ASN A 185 3.93 21.05 14.48
C ASN A 185 3.51 21.82 13.22
N GLY A 186 3.38 21.09 12.10
CA GLY A 186 2.88 21.64 10.85
C GLY A 186 1.36 21.85 10.80
N LYS A 187 0.62 21.35 11.82
CA LYS A 187 -0.84 21.30 11.85
C LYS A 187 -1.43 20.67 10.59
N THR A 188 -0.87 19.54 10.18
CA THR A 188 -1.26 18.87 8.95
C THR A 188 -1.36 17.37 9.12
N ILE A 189 -2.18 16.76 8.27
CA ILE A 189 -2.24 15.31 8.10
C ILE A 189 -1.66 14.97 6.74
N VAL A 190 -0.77 13.99 6.71
CA VAL A 190 -0.23 13.39 5.49
C VAL A 190 -0.97 12.07 5.26
N ILE A 191 -1.68 11.96 4.14
CA ILE A 191 -2.37 10.75 3.71
C ILE A 191 -1.57 10.11 2.57
N GLN A 192 -1.05 8.91 2.79
CA GLN A 192 -0.39 8.13 1.75
C GLN A 192 -1.34 7.08 1.18
N ASP A 193 -1.75 7.25 -0.08
CA ASP A 193 -2.50 6.26 -0.84
C ASP A 193 -1.60 5.53 -1.87
N LYS A 194 -2.17 4.58 -2.63
CA LYS A 194 -1.43 3.82 -3.65
C LYS A 194 -0.89 4.66 -4.81
N SER A 195 -1.31 5.91 -4.94
CA SER A 195 -1.07 6.77 -6.11
C SER A 195 -0.52 8.14 -5.77
N ALA A 196 -0.56 8.56 -4.52
CA ALA A 196 -0.13 9.87 -4.08
C ALA A 196 0.14 9.93 -2.57
N ILE A 197 1.01 10.86 -2.18
CA ILE A 197 1.02 11.42 -0.84
C ILE A 197 0.33 12.77 -0.88
N LYS A 198 -0.70 12.95 -0.06
CA LYS A 198 -1.48 14.19 0.03
C LYS A 198 -1.35 14.79 1.42
N LYS A 199 -1.03 16.07 1.51
CA LYS A 199 -0.95 16.81 2.77
C LYS A 199 -2.18 17.68 2.91
N TYR A 200 -2.87 17.59 4.03
CA TYR A 200 -4.07 18.37 4.34
C TYR A 200 -3.86 19.22 5.58
N ALA A 201 -4.44 20.41 5.59
CA ALA A 201 -4.53 21.26 6.78
C ALA A 201 -5.99 21.53 7.10
N TYR A 202 -6.33 21.52 8.38
CA TYR A 202 -7.67 21.88 8.85
C TYR A 202 -7.77 23.39 9.01
N ASN A 203 -8.73 24.02 8.33
CA ASN A 203 -8.99 25.46 8.43
C ASN A 203 -10.50 25.70 8.35
N ASN A 204 -11.01 26.57 9.24
CA ASN A 204 -12.42 27.00 9.26
C ASN A 204 -13.42 25.85 9.19
N GLY A 205 -13.19 24.77 9.94
CA GLY A 205 -14.10 23.63 9.99
C GLY A 205 -13.95 22.62 8.85
N SER A 206 -12.91 22.73 8.01
CA SER A 206 -12.74 21.89 6.82
C SER A 206 -11.30 21.49 6.54
N TRP A 207 -11.11 20.28 6.03
CA TRP A 207 -9.82 19.81 5.53
C TRP A 207 -9.56 20.33 4.13
N THR A 208 -8.45 21.04 3.95
CA THR A 208 -8.00 21.54 2.65
C THR A 208 -6.67 20.91 2.28
N MET A 209 -6.59 20.34 1.08
CA MET A 209 -5.34 19.82 0.53
C MET A 209 -4.36 20.98 0.29
N LYS A 210 -3.15 20.84 0.82
CA LYS A 210 -2.04 21.81 0.69
C LYS A 210 -0.97 21.35 -0.29
N GLU A 211 -0.77 20.05 -0.38
CA GLU A 211 0.25 19.44 -1.22
C GLU A 211 -0.26 18.09 -1.71
N GLU A 212 0.08 17.76 -2.96
CA GLU A 212 -0.13 16.45 -3.54
C GLU A 212 1.12 16.08 -4.30
N VAL A 213 1.67 14.92 -3.95
CA VAL A 213 2.82 14.32 -4.61
C VAL A 213 2.36 13.02 -5.23
N ASN A 214 2.13 13.06 -6.53
CA ASN A 214 1.66 11.93 -7.31
C ASN A 214 2.77 10.90 -7.55
N ASP A 215 2.36 9.65 -7.65
CA ASP A 215 3.20 8.54 -8.05
C ASP A 215 3.88 8.86 -9.39
N PRO A 216 5.22 8.94 -9.43
CA PRO A 216 5.94 9.22 -10.65
C PRO A 216 5.81 8.12 -11.70
N PHE A 217 5.41 6.90 -11.31
CA PHE A 217 5.36 5.74 -12.21
C PHE A 217 4.06 4.93 -12.10
N PRO A 218 2.87 5.52 -12.35
CA PRO A 218 1.57 4.89 -12.10
C PRO A 218 1.38 3.53 -12.78
N GLY A 219 2.02 3.29 -13.94
CA GLY A 219 1.96 2.03 -14.69
C GLY A 219 3.12 1.05 -14.45
N SER A 220 3.99 1.28 -13.47
CA SER A 220 5.09 0.34 -13.16
C SER A 220 4.55 -1.06 -12.83
N PRO A 221 5.19 -2.12 -13.33
CA PRO A 221 4.77 -3.50 -13.06
C PRO A 221 4.97 -3.83 -11.58
N GLU A 222 4.26 -4.84 -11.08
CA GLU A 222 4.40 -5.28 -9.69
C GLU A 222 5.80 -5.86 -9.40
N LYS A 223 6.42 -6.50 -10.40
CA LYS A 223 7.77 -7.05 -10.32
C LYS A 223 8.58 -6.60 -11.52
N GLY A 224 9.85 -6.30 -11.30
CA GLY A 224 10.72 -5.87 -12.38
C GLY A 224 12.07 -5.40 -11.87
N ILE A 225 12.68 -4.55 -12.68
CA ILE A 225 14.00 -4.00 -12.42
C ILE A 225 13.93 -2.48 -12.35
N ILE A 226 14.87 -1.90 -11.62
CA ILE A 226 15.15 -0.47 -11.64
C ILE A 226 16.34 -0.27 -12.58
N SER A 227 16.07 0.33 -13.75
CA SER A 227 17.01 0.49 -14.87
C SER A 227 17.37 1.96 -15.13
N ASN A 228 18.14 2.19 -16.21
CA ASN A 228 18.59 3.50 -16.74
C ASN A 228 19.77 4.15 -15.98
N PHE A 229 20.93 3.50 -16.05
CA PHE A 229 22.18 3.98 -15.46
C PHE A 229 22.99 4.81 -16.46
N ASP A 230 23.15 6.11 -16.22
CA ASP A 230 24.16 6.93 -16.89
C ASP A 230 25.49 6.86 -16.11
N ARG A 231 26.58 6.52 -16.80
CA ARG A 231 27.89 6.09 -16.26
C ARG A 231 28.67 7.16 -15.50
N LYS A 232 28.08 8.31 -15.19
CA LYS A 232 28.84 9.51 -14.80
C LYS A 232 28.89 9.78 -13.30
N SER A 233 28.06 9.16 -12.47
CA SER A 233 28.03 9.50 -11.04
C SER A 233 27.47 8.39 -10.14
N GLN A 234 28.04 8.25 -8.94
CA GLN A 234 27.46 7.49 -7.84
C GLN A 234 26.19 8.19 -7.34
N VAL A 235 25.07 7.47 -7.29
CA VAL A 235 23.78 7.99 -6.85
C VAL A 235 23.36 7.28 -5.57
N PHE A 236 22.88 8.04 -4.59
CA PHE A 236 22.33 7.50 -3.35
C PHE A 236 20.82 7.70 -3.30
N ILE A 237 20.10 6.62 -3.04
CA ILE A 237 18.66 6.63 -2.79
C ILE A 237 18.39 6.22 -1.35
N SER A 238 17.48 6.90 -0.67
CA SER A 238 17.10 6.58 0.70
C SER A 238 16.38 5.22 0.76
N LEU A 239 16.76 4.41 1.75
CA LEU A 239 16.13 3.12 2.05
C LEU A 239 15.19 3.28 3.24
N TYR A 240 14.01 2.69 3.15
CA TYR A 240 12.94 2.79 4.13
C TYR A 240 12.48 1.39 4.59
N ASP A 241 11.97 1.31 5.82
CA ASP A 241 11.33 0.09 6.36
C ASP A 241 9.83 0.02 6.00
N SER A 242 9.11 -0.98 6.53
CA SER A 242 7.67 -1.16 6.32
C SER A 242 6.80 -0.02 6.90
N ASN A 243 7.35 0.81 7.80
CA ASN A 243 6.68 1.99 8.35
C ASN A 243 7.05 3.27 7.56
N PHE A 244 7.80 3.11 6.47
CA PHE A 244 8.36 4.20 5.67
C PHE A 244 9.25 5.14 6.49
N ILE A 245 9.96 4.60 7.49
CA ILE A 245 11.00 5.31 8.23
C ILE A 245 12.32 5.08 7.52
N LYS A 246 13.11 6.14 7.32
CA LYS A 246 14.43 6.04 6.70
C LYS A 246 15.37 5.23 7.60
N VAL A 247 15.88 4.11 7.11
CA VAL A 247 16.73 3.16 7.85
C VAL A 247 18.10 2.95 7.20
N GLY A 248 18.32 3.51 6.00
CA GLY A 248 19.57 3.32 5.29
C GLY A 248 19.61 3.98 3.93
N LYS A 249 20.41 3.39 3.04
CA LYS A 249 20.60 3.86 1.67
C LYS A 249 20.84 2.71 0.70
N VAL A 250 20.47 2.97 -0.54
CA VAL A 250 20.89 2.22 -1.72
C VAL A 250 21.92 3.07 -2.44
N GLU A 251 23.08 2.51 -2.67
CA GLU A 251 24.11 3.11 -3.48
C GLU A 251 24.08 2.47 -4.87
N PHE A 252 23.84 3.30 -5.86
CA PHE A 252 23.94 2.97 -7.27
C PHE A 252 25.26 3.51 -7.79
N ASN A 253 26.17 2.64 -8.21
CA ASN A 253 27.47 3.03 -8.77
C ASN A 253 27.81 2.16 -9.99
N THR A 254 28.95 2.46 -10.64
CA THR A 254 29.35 1.81 -11.90
C THR A 254 29.87 0.38 -11.77
N TRP A 255 30.12 -0.10 -10.54
CA TRP A 255 30.77 -1.38 -10.28
C TRP A 255 29.82 -2.38 -9.63
N GLU A 256 29.16 -1.99 -8.55
CA GLU A 256 28.28 -2.84 -7.74
C GLU A 256 27.23 -1.96 -7.09
N ASN A 257 25.94 -2.33 -7.18
CA ASN A 257 24.99 -1.66 -6.31
C ASN A 257 25.11 -2.27 -4.91
N SER A 258 24.83 -1.47 -3.90
CA SER A 258 24.80 -2.00 -2.55
C SER A 258 23.63 -1.38 -1.79
N VAL A 259 22.98 -2.22 -0.99
CA VAL A 259 21.91 -1.79 -0.10
C VAL A 259 22.39 -1.97 1.32
N SER A 260 22.25 -0.94 2.15
CA SER A 260 22.71 -0.98 3.54
C SER A 260 21.72 -0.37 4.52
N THR A 261 21.68 -0.93 5.74
CA THR A 261 20.89 -0.46 6.89
C THR A 261 21.82 -0.29 8.09
N ASN A 262 21.89 0.89 8.70
CA ASN A 262 22.78 1.12 9.87
C ASN A 262 24.20 0.52 9.71
N ASN A 263 24.83 0.71 8.54
CA ASN A 263 26.14 0.13 8.15
C ASN A 263 26.20 -1.41 8.02
N ARG A 264 25.06 -2.11 7.96
CA ARG A 264 24.96 -3.53 7.59
C ARG A 264 24.52 -3.65 6.13
N PHE A 265 25.27 -4.40 5.32
CA PHE A 265 24.92 -4.67 3.93
C PHE A 265 23.86 -5.77 3.82
N LEU A 266 22.87 -5.55 2.94
CA LEU A 266 21.85 -6.52 2.59
C LEU A 266 22.26 -7.24 1.30
N ASN A 267 21.93 -8.53 1.20
CA ASN A 267 22.11 -9.26 -0.05
C ASN A 267 21.07 -8.76 -1.08
N VAL A 268 21.55 -8.37 -2.25
CA VAL A 268 20.77 -7.75 -3.33
C VAL A 268 20.78 -8.65 -4.55
N ASN A 269 19.59 -8.87 -5.12
CA ASN A 269 19.49 -9.51 -6.41
C ASN A 269 19.71 -8.45 -7.51
N GLU A 270 20.70 -8.71 -8.37
CA GLU A 270 21.11 -7.80 -9.45
C GLU A 270 21.11 -8.46 -10.82
N ILE A 271 20.98 -7.63 -11.86
CA ILE A 271 21.18 -8.03 -13.27
C ILE A 271 22.43 -7.33 -13.78
N TYR A 272 23.33 -8.09 -14.42
CA TYR A 272 24.58 -7.60 -15.03
C TYR A 272 24.56 -7.78 -16.56
N ASN A 273 25.21 -6.87 -17.30
CA ASN A 273 25.49 -7.01 -18.75
C ASN A 273 26.93 -6.57 -19.04
N SER A 274 27.73 -7.41 -19.70
CA SER A 274 29.16 -7.21 -19.95
C SER A 274 29.48 -6.13 -21.00
N ASN A 275 28.61 -5.92 -21.99
CA ASN A 275 28.87 -4.98 -23.08
C ASN A 275 28.40 -3.55 -22.76
N SER A 276 27.52 -3.37 -21.78
CA SER A 276 26.97 -2.06 -21.41
C SER A 276 26.84 -1.77 -19.91
N ARG A 277 27.27 -2.65 -19.00
CA ARG A 277 27.29 -2.53 -17.52
C ARG A 277 26.17 -1.67 -16.94
N VAL A 278 24.97 -2.21 -16.98
CA VAL A 278 23.84 -1.75 -16.17
C VAL A 278 23.71 -2.73 -15.01
N SER A 279 24.18 -2.36 -13.81
CA SER A 279 23.86 -3.11 -12.59
C SER A 279 22.45 -2.68 -12.18
N SER A 280 21.40 -3.48 -12.43
CA SER A 280 20.02 -3.10 -12.05
C SER A 280 19.59 -3.81 -10.77
N LEU A 281 18.77 -3.15 -9.94
CA LEU A 281 18.22 -3.75 -8.72
C LEU A 281 16.84 -4.34 -8.99
N ILE A 282 16.56 -5.51 -8.44
CA ILE A 282 15.24 -6.16 -8.56
C ILE A 282 14.29 -5.65 -7.49
N TYR A 283 13.06 -5.36 -7.89
CA TYR A 283 11.96 -5.04 -6.99
C TYR A 283 10.80 -6.03 -7.19
N LYS A 284 10.11 -6.36 -6.10
CA LYS A 284 9.09 -7.42 -6.06
C LYS A 284 7.65 -6.94 -5.89
N SER A 285 7.47 -5.69 -5.47
CA SER A 285 6.15 -5.08 -5.34
C SER A 285 6.24 -3.57 -5.49
N LYS A 286 5.17 -2.97 -6.00
CA LYS A 286 4.97 -1.53 -6.03
C LYS A 286 3.93 -1.14 -4.97
N ASN A 287 4.27 -0.15 -4.16
CA ASN A 287 3.38 0.42 -3.15
C ASN A 287 3.35 1.95 -3.25
N GLY A 288 2.67 2.45 -4.28
CA GLY A 288 2.59 3.88 -4.61
C GLY A 288 3.94 4.54 -4.79
N LEU A 289 4.27 5.50 -3.92
CA LEU A 289 5.55 6.22 -3.96
C LEU A 289 6.78 5.39 -3.57
N PHE A 290 6.59 4.10 -3.31
CA PHE A 290 7.67 3.22 -2.90
C PHE A 290 7.69 1.93 -3.71
N LEU A 291 8.90 1.45 -4.01
CA LEU A 291 9.14 0.13 -4.58
C LEU A 291 9.77 -0.76 -3.52
N GLN A 292 9.20 -1.93 -3.30
CA GLN A 292 9.74 -2.93 -2.38
C GLN A 292 10.87 -3.69 -3.06
N LEU A 293 12.05 -3.61 -2.47
CA LEU A 293 13.22 -4.32 -2.98
C LEU A 293 13.09 -5.83 -2.76
N ASP A 294 13.61 -6.61 -3.70
CA ASP A 294 13.72 -8.06 -3.57
C ASP A 294 14.98 -8.46 -2.80
N VAL A 295 14.97 -8.12 -1.51
CA VAL A 295 16.04 -8.41 -0.56
C VAL A 295 15.44 -9.09 0.69
N PRO A 296 16.24 -9.77 1.53
CA PRO A 296 15.76 -10.28 2.80
C PRO A 296 15.17 -9.17 3.68
N GLY A 297 13.89 -9.29 4.03
CA GLY A 297 13.14 -8.30 4.80
C GLY A 297 12.15 -7.46 3.98
N ASN A 298 11.63 -6.40 4.60
CA ASN A 298 10.66 -5.47 4.03
C ASN A 298 11.28 -4.08 3.91
N TYR A 299 12.01 -3.87 2.82
CA TYR A 299 12.69 -2.62 2.54
C TYR A 299 12.20 -1.99 1.24
N TYR A 300 12.16 -0.66 1.26
CA TYR A 300 11.53 0.15 0.23
C TYR A 300 12.43 1.29 -0.20
N ILE A 301 12.33 1.68 -1.48
CA ILE A 301 12.99 2.88 -2.01
C ILE A 301 11.94 3.87 -2.51
N ASN A 302 12.27 5.16 -2.43
CA ASN A 302 11.36 6.23 -2.84
C ASN A 302 11.39 6.44 -4.36
N SER A 303 10.23 6.32 -5.01
CA SER A 303 10.09 6.43 -6.46
C SER A 303 10.31 7.85 -7.00
N LEU A 304 10.15 8.88 -6.16
CA LEU A 304 10.49 10.26 -6.54
C LEU A 304 12.00 10.45 -6.65
N GLU A 305 12.76 9.85 -5.74
CA GLU A 305 14.23 9.86 -5.80
C GLU A 305 14.72 9.10 -7.04
N LEU A 306 14.06 7.99 -7.40
CA LEU A 306 14.33 7.29 -8.66
C LEU A 306 14.10 8.21 -9.87
N LYS A 307 12.90 8.82 -9.99
CA LYS A 307 12.57 9.70 -11.12
C LYS A 307 13.52 10.90 -11.21
N LYS A 308 13.87 11.50 -10.07
CA LYS A 308 14.81 12.63 -10.02
C LYS A 308 16.19 12.25 -10.58
N ASN A 309 16.62 11.02 -10.35
CA ASN A 309 17.88 10.49 -10.86
C ASN A 309 17.71 9.74 -12.20
N ASN A 310 16.59 9.94 -12.89
CA ASN A 310 16.26 9.34 -14.19
C ASN A 310 16.18 7.80 -14.19
N PHE A 311 16.12 7.14 -13.03
CA PHE A 311 15.88 5.71 -12.97
C PHE A 311 14.45 5.38 -13.37
N LYS A 312 14.25 4.20 -13.96
CA LYS A 312 12.94 3.74 -14.44
C LYS A 312 12.64 2.33 -13.93
N PRO A 313 11.50 2.10 -13.29
CA PRO A 313 11.02 0.76 -13.03
C PRO A 313 10.44 0.19 -14.31
N GLU A 314 10.94 -0.95 -14.76
CA GLU A 314 10.55 -1.59 -16.01
C GLU A 314 10.29 -3.08 -15.77
N SER A 315 9.39 -3.67 -16.57
CA SER A 315 9.18 -5.12 -16.48
C SER A 315 10.40 -5.85 -17.01
N PHE A 316 10.64 -7.06 -16.50
CA PHE A 316 11.70 -7.92 -17.04
C PHE A 316 11.59 -8.09 -18.56
N ILE A 317 10.38 -8.34 -19.06
CA ILE A 317 10.15 -8.55 -20.49
C ILE A 317 10.47 -7.31 -21.31
N ASP A 318 10.03 -6.13 -20.88
CA ASP A 318 10.31 -4.87 -21.58
C ASP A 318 11.79 -4.57 -21.62
N TYR A 319 12.49 -4.81 -20.51
CA TYR A 319 13.93 -4.63 -20.47
C TYR A 319 14.62 -5.57 -21.47
N PHE A 320 14.33 -6.87 -21.45
CA PHE A 320 15.03 -7.83 -22.31
C PHE A 320 14.72 -7.63 -23.80
N VAL A 321 13.48 -7.33 -24.18
CA VAL A 321 13.16 -7.16 -25.60
C VAL A 321 13.75 -5.89 -26.20
N ASN A 322 14.11 -4.91 -25.37
CA ASN A 322 14.66 -3.62 -25.79
C ASN A 322 16.19 -3.57 -25.71
N HIS A 323 16.84 -4.62 -25.21
CA HIS A 323 18.28 -4.68 -25.07
C HIS A 323 18.82 -5.96 -25.71
N GLU A 324 19.86 -5.84 -26.51
CA GLU A 324 20.61 -6.99 -27.00
C GLU A 324 21.42 -7.59 -25.84
N MET A 325 21.27 -8.90 -25.60
CA MET A 325 21.85 -9.55 -24.44
C MET A 325 22.34 -10.96 -24.74
N TYR A 326 23.43 -11.33 -24.07
CA TYR A 326 23.82 -12.72 -23.89
C TYR A 326 23.00 -13.34 -22.77
N ILE A 327 22.39 -14.49 -23.03
CA ILE A 327 21.62 -15.24 -22.04
C ILE A 327 22.30 -16.58 -21.78
N SER A 328 22.38 -16.97 -20.52
CA SER A 328 22.78 -18.31 -20.11
C SER A 328 21.58 -18.98 -19.44
N PRO A 329 20.98 -20.03 -20.04
CA PRO A 329 19.84 -20.69 -19.43
C PRO A 329 20.21 -21.21 -18.04
N ASN A 330 19.38 -20.94 -17.02
CA ASN A 330 19.72 -21.25 -15.62
C ASN A 330 19.40 -22.72 -15.29
N GLY A 331 20.18 -23.64 -15.88
CA GLY A 331 19.95 -25.09 -15.72
C GLY A 331 18.65 -25.59 -16.36
N ILE A 332 18.01 -24.79 -17.22
CA ILE A 332 16.74 -25.11 -17.89
C ILE A 332 16.93 -25.03 -19.40
N VAL A 333 16.44 -26.03 -20.13
CA VAL A 333 16.35 -25.97 -21.59
C VAL A 333 15.23 -25.01 -22.01
N MET A 334 15.56 -23.95 -22.73
CA MET A 334 14.56 -23.03 -23.25
C MET A 334 14.07 -23.49 -24.62
N ASN A 335 12.76 -23.70 -24.72
CA ASN A 335 12.12 -24.15 -25.95
C ASN A 335 11.77 -22.96 -26.85
N VAL A 336 12.25 -23.00 -28.09
CA VAL A 336 11.83 -22.09 -29.16
C VAL A 336 10.60 -22.68 -29.84
N ARG A 337 9.51 -21.92 -29.85
CA ARG A 337 8.19 -22.36 -30.31
C ARG A 337 7.71 -21.51 -31.47
N LYS A 338 6.91 -22.09 -32.38
CA LYS A 338 6.33 -21.35 -33.51
C LYS A 338 5.33 -20.25 -33.10
N SER A 339 4.80 -20.31 -31.89
CA SER A 339 3.83 -19.36 -31.33
C SER A 339 4.00 -19.28 -29.80
N PRO A 340 3.55 -18.18 -29.15
CA PRO A 340 3.74 -17.92 -27.72
C PRO A 340 2.84 -18.80 -26.83
N SER A 341 3.11 -20.10 -26.82
CA SER A 341 2.37 -21.11 -26.07
C SER A 341 3.22 -22.34 -25.86
N SER A 342 3.19 -22.89 -24.64
CA SER A 342 3.88 -24.16 -24.33
C SER A 342 3.31 -25.35 -25.12
N LYS A 343 2.11 -25.21 -25.68
CA LYS A 343 1.47 -26.23 -26.53
C LYS A 343 1.80 -26.06 -28.02
N SER A 344 2.48 -24.98 -28.40
CA SER A 344 2.87 -24.73 -29.79
C SER A 344 3.93 -25.73 -30.26
N GLU A 345 4.02 -25.92 -31.58
CA GLU A 345 5.10 -26.64 -32.26
C GLU A 345 6.47 -26.18 -31.74
N LEU A 346 7.31 -27.14 -31.34
CA LEU A 346 8.71 -26.93 -30.97
C LEU A 346 9.53 -26.83 -32.25
N ILE A 347 10.27 -25.74 -32.42
CA ILE A 347 11.09 -25.49 -33.61
C ILE A 347 12.58 -25.32 -33.29
N GLY A 348 12.94 -25.29 -32.01
CA GLY A 348 14.34 -25.23 -31.57
C GLY A 348 14.46 -25.29 -30.04
N GLN A 349 15.69 -25.46 -29.55
CA GLN A 349 15.99 -25.50 -28.12
C GLN A 349 17.33 -24.79 -27.83
N ILE A 350 17.39 -24.12 -26.68
CA ILE A 350 18.58 -23.46 -26.14
C ILE A 350 18.96 -24.23 -24.87
N HIS A 351 20.14 -24.85 -24.87
CA HIS A 351 20.57 -25.74 -23.78
C HIS A 351 21.47 -24.99 -22.78
N PRO A 352 21.27 -25.18 -21.46
CA PRO A 352 22.09 -24.51 -20.43
C PRO A 352 23.58 -24.90 -20.49
N ASP A 353 23.89 -26.09 -20.99
CA ASP A 353 25.24 -26.69 -20.91
C ASP A 353 26.21 -26.19 -21.99
N ILE A 354 25.75 -25.36 -22.94
CA ILE A 354 26.51 -24.96 -24.13
C ILE A 354 27.01 -23.51 -24.02
N GLY A 355 26.97 -22.93 -22.82
CA GLY A 355 27.48 -21.59 -22.55
C GLY A 355 26.47 -20.47 -22.86
N ASN A 356 27.00 -19.30 -23.25
CA ASN A 356 26.21 -18.09 -23.45
C ASN A 356 25.64 -18.06 -24.86
N TYR A 357 24.40 -17.59 -25.00
CA TYR A 357 23.72 -17.45 -26.28
C TYR A 357 23.45 -15.98 -26.54
N TYR A 358 23.80 -15.51 -27.73
CA TYR A 358 23.36 -14.20 -28.18
C TYR A 358 21.96 -14.34 -28.78
N VAL A 359 20.98 -13.61 -28.25
CA VAL A 359 19.60 -13.69 -28.70
C VAL A 359 19.13 -12.33 -29.21
N VAL A 360 18.67 -12.31 -30.46
CA VAL A 360 18.11 -11.12 -31.10
C VAL A 360 16.59 -11.18 -31.00
N PHE A 361 16.02 -10.27 -30.22
CA PHE A 361 14.57 -10.12 -30.08
C PHE A 361 13.99 -9.26 -31.20
N THR A 362 12.79 -9.61 -31.69
CA THR A 362 12.10 -8.79 -32.70
C THR A 362 11.35 -7.59 -32.09
N GLY A 363 11.24 -7.55 -30.77
CA GLY A 363 10.40 -6.61 -30.02
C GLY A 363 8.96 -7.10 -29.79
N ASN A 364 8.50 -8.14 -30.50
CA ASN A 364 7.17 -8.70 -30.29
C ASN A 364 7.11 -9.52 -28.99
N LYS A 365 6.05 -9.30 -28.21
CA LYS A 365 5.86 -9.94 -26.90
C LYS A 365 4.39 -10.31 -26.67
N LYS A 366 4.17 -11.39 -25.92
CA LYS A 366 2.84 -11.84 -25.49
C LYS A 366 2.92 -12.56 -24.16
N GLY A 367 2.47 -11.91 -23.10
CA GLY A 367 2.55 -12.45 -21.74
C GLY A 367 4.00 -12.70 -21.33
N GLN A 368 4.34 -13.95 -21.01
CA GLN A 368 5.69 -14.38 -20.63
C GLN A 368 6.62 -14.67 -21.83
N TRP A 369 6.14 -14.47 -23.06
CA TRP A 369 6.82 -14.87 -24.29
C TRP A 369 7.35 -13.66 -25.06
N ALA A 370 8.56 -13.79 -25.59
CA ALA A 370 9.14 -12.84 -26.53
C ALA A 370 9.52 -13.56 -27.82
N GLU A 371 9.34 -12.86 -28.94
CA GLU A 371 9.72 -13.35 -30.25
C GLU A 371 11.18 -13.01 -30.54
N VAL A 372 11.88 -13.97 -31.14
CA VAL A 372 13.28 -13.91 -31.50
C VAL A 372 13.43 -14.13 -33.00
N SER A 373 14.33 -13.36 -33.62
CA SER A 373 14.70 -13.51 -35.02
C SER A 373 15.97 -14.34 -35.19
N GLU A 374 16.85 -14.34 -34.19
CA GLU A 374 18.15 -14.99 -34.30
C GLU A 374 18.64 -15.47 -32.93
N ILE A 375 19.31 -16.62 -32.93
CA ILE A 375 20.02 -17.17 -31.77
C ILE A 375 21.41 -17.58 -32.25
N ILE A 376 22.44 -16.89 -31.78
CA ILE A 376 23.84 -17.07 -32.19
C ILE A 376 24.64 -17.67 -31.03
N PHE A 377 25.46 -18.66 -31.35
CA PHE A 377 26.41 -19.27 -30.43
C PHE A 377 27.81 -18.64 -30.58
N PRO A 378 28.51 -18.29 -29.48
CA PRO A 378 29.84 -17.70 -29.55
C PRO A 378 31.00 -18.68 -29.80
N GLU A 379 30.85 -19.99 -29.52
CA GLU A 379 32.01 -20.90 -29.42
C GLU A 379 32.22 -21.91 -30.58
N SER A 380 31.66 -21.67 -31.77
CA SER A 380 32.21 -22.26 -33.00
C SER A 380 31.71 -21.54 -34.25
N ASP A 381 32.58 -21.38 -35.25
CA ASP A 381 32.30 -20.78 -36.56
C ASP A 381 31.20 -21.49 -37.40
N TYR A 382 30.41 -22.41 -36.82
CA TYR A 382 29.64 -23.42 -37.58
C TYR A 382 28.19 -23.70 -37.18
N TYR A 383 27.58 -22.99 -36.21
CA TYR A 383 26.17 -23.24 -35.87
C TYR A 383 25.37 -21.96 -35.61
N ILE A 384 25.16 -21.15 -36.66
CA ILE A 384 24.02 -20.24 -36.69
C ILE A 384 22.79 -21.11 -36.93
N LEU A 385 21.87 -21.19 -35.95
CA LEU A 385 20.54 -21.70 -36.22
C LEU A 385 19.80 -20.62 -37.02
N ASN A 386 20.06 -20.57 -38.33
CA ASN A 386 19.33 -19.74 -39.30
C ASN A 386 17.91 -20.29 -39.44
N TYR A 387 17.05 -20.01 -38.46
CA TYR A 387 15.62 -20.29 -38.55
C TYR A 387 14.81 -19.02 -38.68
N THR A 388 13.67 -19.20 -39.34
CA THR A 388 12.42 -18.46 -39.14
C THR A 388 12.21 -17.98 -37.70
N THR A 389 11.64 -16.77 -37.57
CA THR A 389 11.15 -16.17 -36.31
C THR A 389 10.48 -17.20 -35.39
N GLY A 390 10.81 -17.17 -34.10
CA GLY A 390 10.27 -18.08 -33.09
C GLY A 390 9.99 -17.38 -31.77
N TRP A 391 9.33 -18.05 -30.84
CA TRP A 391 8.92 -17.52 -29.54
C TRP A 391 9.57 -18.29 -28.41
N ILE A 392 10.20 -17.58 -27.47
CA ILE A 392 10.79 -18.15 -26.26
C ILE A 392 10.08 -17.63 -25.02
N LYS A 393 9.86 -18.50 -24.02
CA LYS A 393 9.28 -18.14 -22.72
C LYS A 393 10.38 -17.61 -21.82
N ILE A 394 10.50 -16.29 -21.78
CA ILE A 394 11.59 -15.62 -21.06
C ILE A 394 11.29 -15.41 -19.57
N ILE A 395 10.02 -15.30 -19.20
CA ILE A 395 9.58 -15.18 -17.79
C ILE A 395 9.00 -16.52 -17.32
N GLY A 396 9.54 -17.04 -16.22
CA GLY A 396 9.07 -18.24 -15.55
C GLY A 396 7.74 -18.04 -14.83
N ASP A 397 7.13 -19.14 -14.41
CA ASP A 397 5.85 -19.12 -13.67
C ASP A 397 5.99 -18.53 -12.26
N ASN A 398 7.22 -18.44 -11.75
CA ASN A 398 7.57 -17.72 -10.52
C ASN A 398 7.63 -16.19 -10.72
N GLY A 399 7.50 -15.69 -11.95
CA GLY A 399 7.59 -14.28 -12.31
C GLY A 399 9.01 -13.73 -12.46
N TYR A 400 10.03 -14.60 -12.47
CA TYR A 400 11.44 -14.25 -12.69
C TYR A 400 11.93 -14.73 -14.06
N PRO A 401 13.05 -14.20 -14.57
CA PRO A 401 13.65 -14.70 -15.81
C PRO A 401 14.03 -16.20 -15.71
N ASN A 402 13.85 -16.96 -16.79
CA ASN A 402 14.25 -18.39 -16.88
C ASN A 402 15.75 -18.60 -17.17
N PHE A 403 16.53 -17.53 -17.21
CA PHE A 403 17.94 -17.54 -17.57
C PHE A 403 18.72 -16.58 -16.67
N ASN A 404 19.99 -16.90 -16.48
CA ASN A 404 20.97 -16.03 -15.87
C ASN A 404 21.59 -15.11 -16.93
N PHE A 405 22.17 -14.03 -16.44
CA PHE A 405 22.99 -13.12 -17.22
C PHE A 405 24.44 -13.48 -16.98
N SER A 406 25.17 -13.65 -18.07
CA SER A 406 26.56 -14.05 -18.04
C SER A 406 27.40 -13.04 -18.81
N ASN A 407 28.62 -12.87 -18.29
CA ASN A 407 29.65 -12.01 -18.86
C ASN A 407 30.04 -12.45 -20.26
#